data_AF-A0A3A6TT42-F1
#
_entry.id   AF-A0A3A6TT42-F1
#
_cell.length_a   1.000
_cell.length_b   1.000
_cell.length_c   1.000
_cell.angle_alpha   90.00
_cell.angle_beta   90.00
_cell.angle_gamma   90.00
#
_symmetry.space_group_name_H-M   'P 1'
#
loop_
_entity.id
_entity.type
_entity.pdbx_description
1 polymer ?
#
loop_
_entity_poly.entity_id
_entity_poly.type
_entity_poly.pdbx_seq_one_letter_code
_entity_poly.pdbx_strand_id
1 'polypeptide(L)'
;MALSYISNTVFDAMYDSLTRSNNASNLSRKRVRINNEGNPVPKRLCTTTTTSERYLVSQDNQLPEELQRAMNSKGIKVLSAFTKLLSKVEIKSEAQRTQYSNKLHLFFINIVDTKVKDTGFFTSIINSACNIRKFFSCNDEHIVLVAETQPMKTLSSIFHSRGLPSESTMKDFNKLLKRPKLQEGDALNLPLLKSLSSIYHGCGLPDEAGMTRFFKLLELPQLQEGGKLSLPRLKSLSSIFNGCGLPSNAAMMRFFKLLVLPQLQEDSTLSLPRLKSLASIFNGRGLPEDAVMTRFIELLELPQLQVSGRLSLPLFKSLSSIFNGCGLPDETAMRRFIELLELPQLQNNGTLSLPLFKSLSSILSGRGLPDGVAMTRFIELLVLPQMQDSGRLSLPLVKSLS
;
A
#
# COMPACT_ATOMS: atom_id res chain seq x y z
N MET A 1 39.34 -30.42 26.40
CA MET A 1 38.90 -29.12 26.96
C MET A 1 37.59 -28.75 26.28
N ALA A 2 36.48 -28.93 26.99
CA ALA A 2 35.15 -28.55 26.56
C ALA A 2 34.80 -27.22 27.23
N LEU A 3 34.38 -26.23 26.46
CA LEU A 3 33.77 -25.02 26.99
C LEU A 3 32.35 -24.91 26.44
N SER A 4 31.42 -25.18 27.33
CA SER A 4 30.00 -24.85 27.27
C SER A 4 29.80 -23.33 27.24
N TYR A 5 28.92 -22.84 26.37
CA TYR A 5 28.35 -21.50 26.52
C TYR A 5 26.84 -21.57 26.33
N ILE A 6 26.11 -21.16 27.37
CA ILE A 6 24.64 -21.10 27.44
C ILE A 6 24.17 -19.68 27.11
N SER A 7 22.98 -19.65 26.51
CA SER A 7 22.12 -18.56 26.03
C SER A 7 22.18 -17.18 26.67
N ASN A 8 21.87 -16.16 25.85
CA ASN A 8 20.86 -15.16 26.22
C ASN A 8 20.00 -14.75 25.02
N THR A 9 18.73 -15.15 25.11
CA THR A 9 17.58 -14.60 24.40
C THR A 9 17.24 -13.22 24.95
N VAL A 10 17.25 -12.20 24.08
CA VAL A 10 16.52 -10.95 24.30
C VAL A 10 15.74 -10.68 23.02
N PHE A 11 14.41 -10.82 23.14
CA PHE A 11 13.43 -10.25 22.23
C PHE A 11 13.54 -8.73 22.36
N ASP A 12 13.74 -8.02 21.25
CA ASP A 12 13.49 -6.59 21.23
C ASP A 12 12.53 -6.24 20.10
N ALA A 13 11.43 -5.63 20.53
CA ALA A 13 10.39 -5.06 19.71
C ALA A 13 10.88 -3.70 19.20
N MET A 14 10.57 -3.34 17.95
CA MET A 14 10.23 -1.97 17.52
C MET A 14 10.13 -1.87 16.00
N TYR A 15 8.91 -1.69 15.50
CA TYR A 15 8.44 -0.54 14.72
C TYR A 15 7.17 -0.94 13.94
N ASP A 16 6.02 -0.79 14.61
CA ASP A 16 4.76 -0.47 13.93
C ASP A 16 4.79 1.04 13.63
N SER A 17 5.01 1.42 12.38
CA SER A 17 4.75 2.78 11.92
C SER A 17 3.33 2.86 11.36
N LEU A 18 2.42 3.41 12.17
CA LEU A 18 1.14 3.93 11.71
C LEU A 18 1.39 4.98 10.61
N THR A 19 1.01 4.67 9.37
CA THR A 19 0.89 5.66 8.30
C THR A 19 -0.43 6.42 8.50
N ARG A 20 -0.34 7.57 9.18
CA ARG A 20 -1.44 8.53 9.36
C ARG A 20 -1.58 9.34 8.06
N SER A 21 -2.54 8.96 7.23
CA SER A 21 -2.96 9.72 6.04
C SER A 21 -3.64 11.03 6.47
N ASN A 22 -2.97 12.16 6.25
CA ASN A 22 -3.53 13.49 6.47
C ASN A 22 -4.37 13.93 5.26
N ASN A 23 -5.70 13.83 5.39
CA ASN A 23 -6.62 14.55 4.51
C ASN A 23 -6.84 15.95 5.09
N ALA A 24 -6.24 16.97 4.45
CA ALA A 24 -6.49 18.37 4.74
C ALA A 24 -7.85 18.78 4.13
N SER A 25 -8.83 19.04 5.00
CA SER A 25 -10.12 19.62 4.63
C SER A 25 -10.02 21.15 4.56
N ASN A 26 -10.41 21.70 3.42
CA ASN A 26 -10.56 23.13 3.16
C ASN A 26 -11.47 23.82 4.19
N LEU A 27 -10.92 24.77 4.94
CA LEU A 27 -11.64 25.71 5.80
C LEU A 27 -11.87 27.02 5.04
N SER A 28 -13.09 27.21 4.51
CA SER A 28 -13.52 28.47 3.93
C SER A 28 -14.47 29.23 4.87
N ARG A 29 -13.96 30.37 5.35
CA ARG A 29 -14.63 31.63 5.70
C ARG A 29 -15.82 31.63 6.68
N LYS A 30 -15.49 32.11 7.90
CA LYS A 30 -16.36 32.87 8.81
C LYS A 30 -17.09 34.02 8.08
N ARG A 31 -18.42 34.09 8.23
CA ARG A 31 -19.15 35.36 8.32
C ARG A 31 -20.06 35.32 9.54
N VAL A 32 -19.76 36.24 10.46
CA VAL A 32 -20.57 36.60 11.61
C VAL A 32 -21.79 37.38 11.10
N ARG A 33 -23.00 37.01 11.54
CA ARG A 33 -24.17 37.88 11.48
C ARG A 33 -24.89 37.87 12.82
N ILE A 34 -25.33 39.07 13.17
CA ILE A 34 -25.75 39.58 14.46
C ILE A 34 -27.14 39.07 14.85
N ASN A 35 -27.33 38.85 16.16
CA ASN A 35 -28.59 38.53 16.81
C ASN A 35 -29.61 39.66 16.67
N ASN A 36 -30.88 39.33 16.46
CA ASN A 36 -31.99 40.16 16.88
C ASN A 36 -33.12 39.28 17.44
N GLU A 37 -33.61 39.71 18.58
CA GLU A 37 -34.65 39.11 19.43
C GLU A 37 -36.03 39.12 18.77
N GLY A 38 -36.84 38.10 19.09
CA GLY A 38 -38.26 38.03 18.75
C GLY A 38 -38.86 36.69 19.14
N ASN A 39 -39.65 36.68 20.22
CA ASN A 39 -40.36 35.53 20.78
C ASN A 39 -41.47 34.97 19.85
N PRO A 40 -41.99 33.75 20.10
CA PRO A 40 -42.36 32.79 19.06
C PRO A 40 -43.85 32.85 18.66
N VAL A 41 -44.13 32.49 17.40
CA VAL A 41 -45.48 32.15 16.92
C VAL A 41 -45.56 30.63 16.76
N PRO A 42 -46.56 29.93 17.33
CA PRO A 42 -46.67 28.48 17.22
C PRO A 42 -47.19 28.11 15.83
N LYS A 43 -46.30 27.72 14.92
CA LYS A 43 -46.70 27.14 13.63
C LYS A 43 -46.85 25.62 13.77
N ARG A 44 -48.14 25.22 13.74
CA ARG A 44 -48.71 23.96 13.24
C ARG A 44 -47.71 22.81 13.08
N LEU A 45 -47.87 21.80 13.95
CA LEU A 45 -47.42 20.42 13.73
C LEU A 45 -47.93 19.95 12.36
N CYS A 46 -47.08 20.08 11.36
CA CYS A 46 -47.22 19.37 10.09
C CYS A 46 -46.59 18.00 10.32
N THR A 47 -47.42 17.03 10.71
CA THR A 47 -47.06 15.61 10.72
C THR A 47 -46.87 15.16 9.27
N THR A 48 -45.70 15.48 8.72
CA THR A 48 -45.18 14.73 7.58
C THR A 48 -44.84 13.35 8.12
N THR A 49 -45.53 12.34 7.61
CA THR A 49 -45.24 10.93 7.83
C THR A 49 -43.82 10.68 7.34
N THR A 50 -42.85 10.89 8.22
CA THR A 50 -41.46 10.52 7.99
C THR A 50 -41.48 9.01 7.92
N THR A 51 -41.35 8.48 6.71
CA THR A 51 -40.97 7.11 6.46
C THR A 51 -39.62 6.97 7.16
N SER A 52 -39.65 6.56 8.43
CA SER A 52 -38.47 6.42 9.26
C SER A 52 -37.57 5.44 8.53
N GLU A 53 -36.48 5.96 7.95
CA GLU A 53 -35.49 5.14 7.26
C GLU A 53 -35.02 4.08 8.25
N ARG A 54 -35.41 2.83 8.02
CA ARG A 54 -34.97 1.71 8.84
C ARG A 54 -33.61 1.29 8.32
N TYR A 55 -32.64 1.23 9.22
CA TYR A 55 -31.29 0.77 8.94
C TYR A 55 -31.04 -0.56 9.64
N LEU A 56 -30.09 -1.36 9.13
CA LEU A 56 -29.76 -2.67 9.72
C LEU A 56 -29.21 -2.52 11.15
N VAL A 57 -28.46 -1.44 11.35
CA VAL A 57 -27.89 -1.01 12.62
C VAL A 57 -28.55 0.32 12.98
N SER A 58 -29.04 0.44 14.21
CA SER A 58 -29.68 1.67 14.71
C SER A 58 -28.69 2.83 14.80
N GLN A 59 -29.18 4.04 15.04
CA GLN A 59 -28.33 5.23 15.26
C GLN A 59 -27.29 5.02 16.38
N ASP A 60 -27.58 4.12 17.33
CA ASP A 60 -26.69 3.76 18.45
C ASP A 60 -25.56 2.79 18.06
N ASN A 61 -25.45 2.43 16.78
CA ASN A 61 -24.45 1.50 16.24
C ASN A 61 -24.50 0.08 16.85
N GLN A 62 -25.64 -0.33 17.40
CA GLN A 62 -25.81 -1.65 18.00
C GLN A 62 -26.18 -2.71 16.95
N LEU A 63 -25.46 -3.84 16.98
CA LEU A 63 -25.78 -5.01 16.16
C LEU A 63 -26.97 -5.77 16.75
N PRO A 64 -27.75 -6.49 15.93
CA PRO A 64 -28.69 -7.50 16.43
C PRO A 64 -28.00 -8.46 17.40
N GLU A 65 -28.65 -8.75 18.53
CA GLU A 65 -28.07 -9.53 19.63
C GLU A 65 -27.57 -10.91 19.20
N GLU A 66 -28.31 -11.60 18.32
CA GLU A 66 -27.93 -12.90 17.78
C GLU A 66 -26.66 -12.85 16.93
N LEU A 67 -26.51 -11.79 16.13
CA LEU A 67 -25.31 -11.56 15.34
C LEU A 67 -24.12 -11.27 16.25
N GLN A 68 -24.30 -10.39 17.25
CA GLN A 68 -23.25 -10.08 18.22
C GLN A 68 -22.81 -11.33 18.99
N ARG A 69 -23.76 -12.18 19.44
CA ARG A 69 -23.47 -13.45 20.11
C ARG A 69 -22.69 -14.42 19.22
N ALA A 70 -23.05 -14.54 17.94
CA ALA A 70 -22.34 -15.40 16.98
C ALA A 70 -20.89 -14.93 16.74
N MET A 71 -20.66 -13.62 16.68
CA MET A 71 -19.32 -13.08 16.51
C MET A 71 -18.49 -13.24 17.78
N ASN A 72 -19.09 -13.02 18.94
CA ASN A 72 -18.45 -13.23 20.24
C ASN A 72 -18.07 -14.70 20.46
N SER A 73 -18.92 -15.66 20.08
CA SER A 73 -18.61 -17.09 20.21
C SER A 73 -17.45 -17.53 19.32
N LYS A 74 -17.19 -16.80 18.22
CA LYS A 74 -16.03 -16.96 17.35
C LYS A 74 -14.83 -16.12 17.76
N GLY A 75 -14.94 -15.30 18.80
CA GLY A 75 -13.89 -14.36 19.22
C GLY A 75 -13.61 -13.24 18.21
N ILE A 76 -14.58 -12.91 17.35
CA ILE A 76 -14.46 -11.89 16.30
C ILE A 76 -14.91 -10.53 16.86
N LYS A 77 -13.98 -9.58 16.91
CA LYS A 77 -14.25 -8.21 17.33
C LYS A 77 -14.96 -7.41 16.24
N VAL A 78 -15.99 -6.68 16.62
CA VAL A 78 -16.73 -5.80 15.72
C VAL A 78 -16.02 -4.45 15.63
N LEU A 79 -15.48 -4.11 14.45
CA LEU A 79 -14.90 -2.79 14.19
C LEU A 79 -15.97 -1.77 13.83
N SER A 80 -15.72 -0.49 14.14
CA SER A 80 -16.62 0.62 13.79
C SER A 80 -16.84 0.77 12.28
N ALA A 81 -15.89 0.35 11.46
CA ALA A 81 -16.04 0.32 10.00
C ALA A 81 -17.18 -0.61 9.56
N PHE A 82 -17.42 -1.70 10.29
CA PHE A 82 -18.47 -2.66 9.98
C PHE A 82 -19.85 -2.08 10.31
N THR A 83 -20.04 -1.51 11.51
CA THR A 83 -21.32 -0.87 11.87
C THR A 83 -21.64 0.30 10.95
N LYS A 84 -20.64 1.13 10.59
CA LYS A 84 -20.77 2.21 9.58
C LYS A 84 -21.09 1.72 8.17
N LEU A 85 -20.71 0.50 7.81
CA LEU A 85 -21.07 -0.09 6.52
C LEU A 85 -22.54 -0.53 6.55
N LEU A 86 -22.96 -1.20 7.62
CA LEU A 86 -24.33 -1.68 7.79
C LEU A 86 -25.34 -0.52 7.90
N SER A 87 -24.95 0.61 8.50
CA SER A 87 -25.78 1.81 8.59
C SER A 87 -26.02 2.50 7.23
N LYS A 88 -25.36 2.07 6.15
CA LYS A 88 -25.59 2.56 4.79
C LYS A 88 -26.60 1.71 4.01
N VAL A 89 -27.10 0.64 4.61
CA VAL A 89 -28.06 -0.27 3.99
C VAL A 89 -29.46 0.15 4.38
N GLU A 90 -30.18 0.71 3.42
CA GLU A 90 -31.61 1.03 3.55
C GLU A 90 -32.43 -0.27 3.65
N ILE A 91 -33.34 -0.32 4.62
CA ILE A 91 -34.24 -1.44 4.86
C ILE A 91 -35.68 -1.02 4.63
N LYS A 92 -36.39 -1.79 3.82
CA LYS A 92 -37.78 -1.55 3.45
C LYS A 92 -38.79 -2.21 4.38
N SER A 93 -38.40 -3.28 5.07
CA SER A 93 -39.29 -4.04 5.96
C SER A 93 -38.54 -4.77 7.07
N GLU A 94 -39.24 -5.11 8.16
CA GLU A 94 -38.65 -5.91 9.24
C GLU A 94 -38.23 -7.30 8.75
N ALA A 95 -39.01 -7.92 7.86
CA ALA A 95 -38.65 -9.19 7.23
C ALA A 95 -37.31 -9.11 6.47
N GLN A 96 -37.06 -8.00 5.76
CA GLN A 96 -35.78 -7.78 5.09
C GLN A 96 -34.64 -7.58 6.10
N ARG A 97 -34.89 -6.89 7.22
CA ARG A 97 -33.92 -6.75 8.31
C ARG A 97 -33.52 -8.11 8.88
N THR A 98 -34.50 -8.95 9.20
CA THR A 98 -34.28 -10.31 9.68
C THR A 98 -33.51 -11.13 8.66
N GLN A 99 -33.90 -11.08 7.38
CA GLN A 99 -33.20 -11.78 6.30
C GLN A 99 -31.71 -11.38 6.21
N TYR A 100 -31.42 -10.08 6.25
CA TYR A 100 -30.06 -9.57 6.20
C TYR A 100 -29.25 -9.94 7.45
N SER A 101 -29.87 -9.86 8.63
CA SER A 101 -29.27 -10.32 9.89
C SER A 101 -28.92 -11.82 9.83
N ASN A 102 -29.84 -12.65 9.33
CA ASN A 102 -29.64 -14.09 9.18
C ASN A 102 -28.48 -14.41 8.23
N LYS A 103 -28.33 -13.67 7.12
CA LYS A 103 -27.20 -13.85 6.20
C LYS A 103 -25.85 -13.48 6.82
N LEU A 104 -25.79 -12.39 7.61
CA LEU A 104 -24.56 -12.06 8.35
C LEU A 104 -24.28 -13.12 9.41
N HIS A 105 -25.29 -13.54 10.17
CA HIS A 105 -25.17 -14.59 11.17
C HIS A 105 -24.61 -15.88 10.53
N LEU A 106 -25.23 -16.32 9.42
CA LEU A 106 -24.79 -17.47 8.64
C LEU A 106 -23.34 -17.34 8.20
N PHE A 107 -22.94 -16.17 7.68
CA PHE A 107 -21.55 -15.94 7.28
C PHE A 107 -20.59 -16.07 8.47
N PHE A 108 -20.81 -15.33 9.56
CA PHE A 108 -19.85 -15.28 10.67
C PHE A 108 -19.79 -16.58 11.48
N ILE A 109 -20.90 -17.30 11.65
CA ILE A 109 -20.91 -18.57 12.38
C ILE A 109 -20.20 -19.69 11.60
N ASN A 110 -20.19 -19.62 10.27
CA ASN A 110 -19.49 -20.58 9.42
C ASN A 110 -18.03 -20.22 9.13
N ILE A 111 -17.49 -19.14 9.71
CA ILE A 111 -16.05 -18.87 9.61
C ILE A 111 -15.29 -19.98 10.32
N VAL A 112 -14.49 -20.70 9.54
CA VAL A 112 -13.60 -21.75 10.05
C VAL A 112 -12.19 -21.22 10.31
N ASP A 113 -11.77 -20.12 9.67
CA ASP A 113 -10.44 -19.54 9.86
C ASP A 113 -10.29 -18.93 11.27
N THR A 114 -9.64 -19.68 12.16
CA THR A 114 -9.40 -19.27 13.56
C THR A 114 -8.46 -18.06 13.71
N LYS A 115 -7.78 -17.66 12.61
CA LYS A 115 -6.91 -16.47 12.58
C LYS A 115 -7.69 -15.18 12.35
N VAL A 116 -8.97 -15.25 12.01
CA VAL A 116 -9.86 -14.08 11.94
C VAL A 116 -10.12 -13.56 13.34
N LYS A 117 -9.76 -12.30 13.62
CA LYS A 117 -9.90 -11.67 14.95
C LYS A 117 -10.90 -10.52 15.00
N ASP A 118 -11.27 -9.98 13.84
CA ASP A 118 -12.14 -8.81 13.74
C ASP A 118 -12.88 -8.78 12.39
N THR A 119 -13.80 -7.84 12.21
CA THR A 119 -14.59 -7.66 10.98
C THR A 119 -13.85 -6.92 9.85
N GLY A 120 -12.57 -6.61 10.02
CA GLY A 120 -11.76 -5.89 9.04
C GLY A 120 -11.63 -6.64 7.71
N PHE A 121 -11.55 -7.98 7.75
CA PHE A 121 -11.51 -8.78 6.51
C PHE A 121 -12.82 -8.66 5.70
N PHE A 122 -13.97 -8.67 6.38
CA PHE A 122 -15.27 -8.56 5.72
C PHE A 122 -15.45 -7.17 5.11
N THR A 123 -15.13 -6.12 5.88
CA THR A 123 -15.22 -4.74 5.41
C THR A 123 -14.17 -4.41 4.36
N SER A 124 -13.05 -5.15 4.30
CA SER A 124 -12.08 -5.09 3.20
C SER A 124 -12.70 -5.56 1.88
N ILE A 125 -13.42 -6.69 1.87
CA ILE A 125 -14.05 -7.24 0.67
C ILE A 125 -15.28 -6.41 0.28
N ILE A 126 -16.11 -6.09 1.28
CA ILE A 126 -17.40 -5.43 1.13
C ILE A 126 -17.28 -4.05 1.79
N ASN A 127 -16.83 -3.05 1.03
CA ASN A 127 -16.61 -1.69 1.55
C ASN A 127 -17.60 -0.64 1.04
N SER A 128 -18.54 -1.05 0.17
CA SER A 128 -19.47 -0.15 -0.51
C SER A 128 -20.93 -0.61 -0.36
N ALA A 129 -21.86 0.34 -0.44
CA ALA A 129 -23.30 0.05 -0.42
C ALA A 129 -23.74 -0.87 -1.58
N CYS A 130 -23.04 -0.82 -2.72
CA CYS A 130 -23.29 -1.74 -3.83
C CYS A 130 -22.87 -3.18 -3.48
N ASN A 131 -21.65 -3.35 -2.95
CA ASN A 131 -21.11 -4.67 -2.63
C ASN A 131 -21.90 -5.35 -1.49
N ILE A 132 -22.36 -4.60 -0.49
CA ILE A 132 -23.15 -5.17 0.60
C ILE A 132 -24.54 -5.60 0.14
N ARG A 133 -25.17 -4.84 -0.78
CA ARG A 133 -26.43 -5.26 -1.41
C ARG A 133 -26.24 -6.55 -2.20
N LYS A 134 -25.16 -6.66 -2.97
CA LYS A 134 -24.81 -7.90 -3.69
C LYS A 134 -24.62 -9.08 -2.74
N PHE A 135 -23.92 -8.89 -1.61
CA PHE A 135 -23.78 -9.91 -0.57
C PHE A 135 -25.14 -10.42 -0.08
N PHE A 136 -26.08 -9.52 0.21
CA PHE A 136 -27.42 -9.93 0.64
C PHE A 136 -28.26 -10.61 -0.44
N SER A 137 -27.90 -10.44 -1.72
CA SER A 137 -28.52 -11.16 -2.84
C SER A 137 -27.87 -12.53 -3.11
N CYS A 138 -26.72 -12.85 -2.53
CA CYS A 138 -26.08 -14.16 -2.69
C CYS A 138 -26.93 -15.26 -2.04
N ASN A 139 -26.93 -16.47 -2.61
CA ASN A 139 -27.56 -17.62 -1.96
C ASN A 139 -26.75 -18.06 -0.72
N ASP A 140 -27.39 -18.81 0.17
CA ASP A 140 -26.82 -19.17 1.47
C ASP A 140 -25.64 -20.16 1.33
N GLU A 141 -25.74 -21.10 0.39
CA GLU A 141 -24.65 -22.05 0.07
C GLU A 141 -23.35 -21.33 -0.32
N HIS A 142 -23.47 -20.27 -1.13
CA HIS A 142 -22.33 -19.47 -1.56
C HIS A 142 -21.73 -18.65 -0.42
N ILE A 143 -22.57 -18.12 0.47
CA ILE A 143 -22.11 -17.41 1.69
C ILE A 143 -21.29 -18.36 2.58
N VAL A 144 -21.79 -19.58 2.79
CA VAL A 144 -21.09 -20.62 3.57
C VAL A 144 -19.77 -21.00 2.91
N LEU A 145 -19.77 -21.27 1.59
CA LEU A 145 -18.56 -21.59 0.84
C LEU A 145 -17.45 -20.55 1.03
N VAL A 146 -17.80 -19.26 1.00
CA VAL A 146 -16.82 -18.18 1.22
C VAL A 146 -16.38 -18.13 2.68
N ALA A 147 -17.31 -18.27 3.64
CA ALA A 147 -17.01 -18.26 5.07
C ALA A 147 -16.04 -19.39 5.49
N GLU A 148 -16.17 -20.57 4.87
CA GLU A 148 -15.34 -21.74 5.15
C GLU A 148 -13.94 -21.65 4.54
N THR A 149 -13.65 -20.62 3.75
CA THR A 149 -12.37 -20.53 3.05
C THR A 149 -11.23 -20.11 3.98
N GLN A 150 -10.09 -20.79 3.84
CA GLN A 150 -8.86 -20.46 4.55
C GLN A 150 -7.67 -20.37 3.59
N PRO A 151 -6.76 -19.39 3.74
CA PRO A 151 -6.80 -18.32 4.75
C PRO A 151 -7.67 -17.12 4.31
N MET A 152 -8.60 -16.72 5.16
CA MET A 152 -9.57 -15.64 4.92
C MET A 152 -8.88 -14.28 4.74
N LYS A 153 -7.76 -14.04 5.44
CA LYS A 153 -6.98 -12.81 5.29
C LYS A 153 -6.45 -12.63 3.87
N THR A 154 -5.92 -13.70 3.27
CA THR A 154 -5.45 -13.69 1.87
C THR A 154 -6.59 -13.42 0.91
N LEU A 155 -7.72 -14.12 1.09
CA LEU A 155 -8.93 -13.90 0.28
C LEU A 155 -9.34 -12.42 0.35
N SER A 156 -9.43 -11.88 1.56
CA SER A 156 -9.86 -10.50 1.79
C SER A 156 -8.91 -9.43 1.22
N SER A 157 -7.62 -9.74 1.10
CA SER A 157 -6.64 -8.87 0.44
C SER A 157 -6.83 -8.89 -1.07
N ILE A 158 -6.87 -10.09 -1.66
CA ILE A 158 -7.01 -10.27 -3.12
C ILE A 158 -8.32 -9.65 -3.63
N PHE A 159 -9.41 -9.81 -2.88
CA PHE A 159 -10.73 -9.28 -3.20
C PHE A 159 -11.05 -7.95 -2.52
N HIS A 160 -10.03 -7.20 -2.08
CA HIS A 160 -10.24 -5.89 -1.48
C HIS A 160 -11.09 -4.99 -2.40
N SER A 161 -12.17 -4.44 -1.86
CA SER A 161 -13.15 -3.60 -2.56
C SER A 161 -13.90 -4.26 -3.74
N ARG A 162 -13.71 -5.56 -4.01
CA ARG A 162 -14.32 -6.23 -5.17
C ARG A 162 -15.69 -6.88 -4.90
N GLY A 163 -16.10 -6.94 -3.64
CA GLY A 163 -17.29 -7.69 -3.23
C GLY A 163 -17.02 -9.19 -3.12
N LEU A 164 -18.06 -9.94 -2.75
CA LEU A 164 -17.94 -11.38 -2.54
C LEU A 164 -17.56 -12.09 -3.87
N PRO A 165 -16.48 -12.89 -3.91
CA PRO A 165 -16.07 -13.62 -5.11
C PRO A 165 -17.12 -14.67 -5.51
N SER A 166 -17.34 -14.90 -6.82
CA SER A 166 -18.30 -15.92 -7.30
C SER A 166 -17.89 -17.35 -6.94
N GLU A 167 -18.83 -18.30 -7.05
CA GLU A 167 -18.55 -19.72 -6.77
C GLU A 167 -17.43 -20.29 -7.65
N SER A 168 -17.41 -19.98 -8.95
CA SER A 168 -16.31 -20.34 -9.86
C SER A 168 -14.97 -19.75 -9.41
N THR A 169 -14.96 -18.48 -9.02
CA THR A 169 -13.79 -17.79 -8.48
C THR A 169 -13.30 -18.46 -7.19
N MET A 170 -14.21 -18.94 -6.34
CA MET A 170 -13.84 -19.69 -5.13
C MET A 170 -13.21 -21.04 -5.44
N LYS A 171 -13.72 -21.75 -6.46
CA LYS A 171 -13.10 -22.99 -6.97
C LYS A 171 -11.68 -22.72 -7.46
N ASP A 172 -11.48 -21.63 -8.19
CA ASP A 172 -10.16 -21.21 -8.67
C ASP A 172 -9.22 -20.79 -7.54
N PHE A 173 -9.73 -20.10 -6.51
CA PHE A 173 -8.96 -19.77 -5.31
C PHE A 173 -8.50 -21.05 -4.59
N ASN A 174 -9.38 -22.01 -4.39
CA ASN A 174 -9.04 -23.29 -3.76
C ASN A 174 -8.04 -24.10 -4.61
N LYS A 175 -8.16 -24.05 -5.94
CA LYS A 175 -7.18 -24.65 -6.86
C LYS A 175 -5.82 -23.96 -6.74
N LEU A 176 -5.80 -22.63 -6.66
CA LEU A 176 -4.58 -21.85 -6.42
C LEU A 176 -3.88 -22.28 -5.13
N LEU A 177 -4.63 -22.41 -4.04
CA LEU A 177 -4.09 -22.81 -2.74
C LEU A 177 -3.51 -24.23 -2.72
N LYS A 178 -3.89 -25.10 -3.66
CA LYS A 178 -3.37 -26.48 -3.78
C LYS A 178 -2.19 -26.60 -4.73
N ARG A 179 -1.69 -25.51 -5.32
CA ARG A 179 -0.56 -25.57 -6.26
C ARG A 179 0.71 -26.02 -5.54
N PRO A 180 1.44 -27.02 -6.08
CA PRO A 180 2.69 -27.50 -5.47
C PRO A 180 3.72 -26.38 -5.24
N LYS A 181 3.86 -25.44 -6.19
CA LYS A 181 4.79 -24.31 -6.07
C LYS A 181 4.42 -23.28 -4.97
N LEU A 182 3.24 -23.39 -4.36
CA LEU A 182 2.84 -22.59 -3.18
C LEU A 182 2.88 -23.43 -1.88
N GLN A 183 3.28 -24.70 -1.95
CA GLN A 183 3.46 -25.54 -0.79
C GLN A 183 4.93 -25.55 -0.34
N GLU A 184 5.13 -25.83 0.94
CA GLU A 184 6.40 -26.21 1.55
C GLU A 184 6.16 -27.53 2.30
N GLY A 185 6.51 -28.65 1.65
CA GLY A 185 6.03 -29.97 2.05
C GLY A 185 4.51 -30.10 1.83
N ASP A 186 3.78 -30.57 2.84
CA ASP A 186 2.32 -30.71 2.81
C ASP A 186 1.57 -29.47 3.32
N ALA A 187 2.30 -28.38 3.61
CA ALA A 187 1.75 -27.16 4.17
C ALA A 187 1.85 -25.98 3.20
N LEU A 188 0.85 -25.09 3.25
CA LEU A 188 0.84 -23.87 2.46
C LEU A 188 1.95 -22.91 2.90
N ASN A 189 2.77 -22.46 1.95
CA ASN A 189 3.84 -21.50 2.21
C ASN A 189 3.23 -20.10 2.45
N LEU A 190 2.97 -19.79 3.73
CA LEU A 190 2.32 -18.54 4.13
C LEU A 190 3.09 -17.28 3.72
N PRO A 191 4.44 -17.22 3.80
CA PRO A 191 5.20 -16.09 3.26
C PRO A 191 4.95 -15.83 1.77
N LEU A 192 5.01 -16.87 0.93
CA LEU A 192 4.73 -16.76 -0.52
C LEU A 192 3.31 -16.28 -0.77
N LEU A 193 2.34 -16.88 -0.08
CA LEU A 193 0.94 -16.50 -0.21
C LEU A 193 0.68 -15.06 0.22
N LYS A 194 1.34 -14.61 1.30
CA LYS A 194 1.25 -13.22 1.76
C LYS A 194 1.76 -12.26 0.70
N SER A 195 2.92 -12.55 0.10
CA SER A 195 3.48 -11.74 -0.98
C SER A 195 2.57 -11.74 -2.21
N LEU A 196 2.03 -12.89 -2.61
CA LEU A 196 1.05 -12.99 -3.70
C LEU A 196 -0.19 -12.12 -3.42
N SER A 197 -0.74 -12.21 -2.21
CA SER A 197 -1.93 -11.45 -1.81
C SER A 197 -1.71 -9.94 -1.72
N SER A 198 -0.48 -9.50 -1.47
CA SER A 198 -0.09 -8.09 -1.48
C SER A 198 0.04 -7.60 -2.92
N ILE A 199 0.71 -8.36 -3.79
CA ILE A 199 0.83 -8.05 -5.21
C ILE A 199 -0.55 -7.89 -5.87
N TYR A 200 -1.46 -8.82 -5.60
CA TYR A 200 -2.81 -8.84 -6.17
C TYR A 200 -3.87 -8.19 -5.26
N HIS A 201 -3.46 -7.31 -4.34
CA HIS A 201 -4.39 -6.64 -3.43
C HIS A 201 -5.45 -5.84 -4.20
N GLY A 202 -6.73 -6.23 -4.11
CA GLY A 202 -7.84 -5.62 -4.86
C GLY A 202 -7.84 -5.88 -6.37
N CYS A 203 -6.89 -6.66 -6.89
CA CYS A 203 -6.83 -7.03 -8.31
C CYS A 203 -7.74 -8.22 -8.64
N GLY A 204 -8.15 -9.00 -7.65
CA GLY A 204 -8.75 -10.32 -7.86
C GLY A 204 -7.69 -11.40 -8.09
N LEU A 205 -8.15 -12.62 -8.32
CA LEU A 205 -7.25 -13.77 -8.53
C LEU A 205 -6.34 -13.57 -9.75
N PRO A 206 -5.05 -13.93 -9.66
CA PRO A 206 -4.20 -14.04 -10.83
C PRO A 206 -4.71 -15.12 -11.79
N ASP A 207 -4.67 -14.83 -13.09
CA ASP A 207 -4.84 -15.82 -14.15
C ASP A 207 -3.58 -16.71 -14.27
N GLU A 208 -3.63 -17.72 -15.15
CA GLU A 208 -2.49 -18.62 -15.34
C GLU A 208 -1.23 -17.91 -15.84
N ALA A 209 -1.40 -16.88 -16.68
CA ALA A 209 -0.29 -16.06 -17.14
C ALA A 209 0.35 -15.28 -15.98
N GLY A 210 -0.46 -14.68 -15.10
CA GLY A 210 -0.05 -14.00 -13.88
C GLY A 210 0.64 -14.93 -12.89
N MET A 211 0.15 -16.16 -12.72
CA MET A 211 0.80 -17.18 -11.91
C MET A 211 2.14 -17.63 -12.50
N THR A 212 2.21 -17.81 -13.81
CA THR A 212 3.46 -18.12 -14.51
C THR A 212 4.50 -17.03 -14.30
N ARG A 213 4.10 -15.75 -14.41
CA ARG A 213 4.97 -14.60 -14.13
C ARG A 213 5.43 -14.57 -12.67
N PHE A 214 4.54 -14.89 -11.73
CA PHE A 214 4.88 -14.93 -10.30
C PHE A 214 5.96 -15.99 -10.03
N PHE A 215 5.84 -17.19 -10.58
CA PHE A 215 6.87 -18.21 -10.36
C PHE A 215 8.19 -17.88 -11.04
N LYS A 216 8.17 -17.32 -12.25
CA LYS A 216 9.39 -16.82 -12.90
C LYS A 216 10.09 -15.74 -12.07
N LEU A 217 9.32 -14.88 -11.39
CA LEU A 217 9.86 -13.88 -10.47
C LEU A 217 10.58 -14.56 -9.29
N LEU A 218 10.00 -15.61 -8.70
CA LEU A 218 10.61 -16.34 -7.59
C LEU A 218 11.92 -17.05 -7.98
N GLU A 219 12.04 -17.48 -9.23
CA GLU A 219 13.21 -18.18 -9.77
C GLU A 219 14.41 -17.26 -10.07
N LEU A 220 14.26 -15.93 -9.92
CA LEU A 220 15.33 -14.99 -10.17
C LEU A 220 16.50 -15.18 -9.21
N PRO A 221 17.76 -15.29 -9.70
CA PRO A 221 18.95 -15.35 -8.85
C PRO A 221 19.03 -14.18 -7.86
N GLN A 222 18.54 -13.00 -8.25
CA GLN A 222 18.53 -11.80 -7.42
C GLN A 222 17.61 -11.92 -6.21
N LEU A 223 16.63 -12.83 -6.24
CA LEU A 223 15.80 -13.16 -5.08
C LEU A 223 16.35 -14.31 -4.25
N GLN A 224 17.41 -14.97 -4.70
CA GLN A 224 18.02 -16.08 -3.98
C GLN A 224 19.17 -15.61 -3.10
N GLU A 225 19.32 -16.24 -1.95
CA GLU A 225 20.42 -16.06 -1.00
C GLU A 225 20.85 -17.47 -0.54
N GLY A 226 22.09 -17.84 -0.85
CA GLY A 226 22.57 -19.21 -0.65
C GLY A 226 21.75 -20.27 -1.41
N GLY A 227 21.23 -19.93 -2.59
CA GLY A 227 20.39 -20.81 -3.41
C GLY A 227 18.96 -21.01 -2.91
N LYS A 228 18.52 -20.25 -1.89
CA LYS A 228 17.16 -20.27 -1.34
C LYS A 228 16.48 -18.92 -1.47
N LEU A 229 15.16 -18.91 -1.59
CA LEU A 229 14.39 -17.68 -1.76
C LEU A 229 14.53 -16.78 -0.51
N SER A 230 15.05 -15.57 -0.71
CA SER A 230 15.22 -14.57 0.34
C SER A 230 13.89 -13.86 0.62
N LEU A 231 13.25 -14.22 1.74
CA LEU A 231 11.99 -13.60 2.17
C LEU A 231 12.06 -12.07 2.31
N PRO A 232 13.17 -11.47 2.81
CA PRO A 232 13.32 -10.02 2.81
C PRO A 232 13.25 -9.39 1.41
N ARG A 233 13.89 -10.01 0.41
CA ARG A 233 13.87 -9.52 -0.98
C ARG A 233 12.49 -9.71 -1.61
N LEU A 234 11.84 -10.84 -1.37
CA LEU A 234 10.46 -11.08 -1.80
C LEU A 234 9.50 -10.03 -1.20
N LYS A 235 9.65 -9.69 0.08
CA LYS A 235 8.83 -8.66 0.74
C LYS A 235 9.00 -7.31 0.04
N SER A 236 10.23 -6.91 -0.26
CA SER A 236 10.49 -5.68 -1.01
C SER A 236 9.82 -5.69 -2.39
N LEU A 237 9.89 -6.80 -3.12
CA LEU A 237 9.18 -6.92 -4.41
C LEU A 237 7.67 -6.86 -4.27
N SER A 238 7.08 -7.53 -3.27
CA SER A 238 5.64 -7.42 -3.06
C SER A 238 5.19 -5.99 -2.76
N SER A 239 6.06 -5.17 -2.15
CA SER A 239 5.79 -3.75 -1.92
C SER A 239 5.74 -2.95 -3.23
N ILE A 240 6.67 -3.21 -4.16
CA ILE A 240 6.71 -2.57 -5.49
C ILE A 240 5.39 -2.78 -6.25
N PHE A 241 4.90 -4.02 -6.23
CA PHE A 241 3.71 -4.40 -6.98
C PHE A 241 2.42 -4.39 -6.14
N ASN A 242 2.44 -3.83 -4.94
CA ASN A 242 1.32 -3.93 -4.01
C ASN A 242 0.03 -3.33 -4.61
N GLY A 243 -0.96 -4.17 -4.88
CA GLY A 243 -2.24 -3.79 -5.48
C GLY A 243 -2.18 -3.40 -6.96
N CYS A 244 -1.06 -3.67 -7.64
CA CYS A 244 -0.92 -3.43 -9.08
C CYS A 244 -0.99 -4.73 -9.91
N GLY A 245 -0.88 -5.89 -9.26
CA GLY A 245 -0.62 -7.15 -9.94
C GLY A 245 0.80 -7.20 -10.52
N LEU A 246 1.13 -8.32 -11.19
CA LEU A 246 2.39 -8.42 -11.92
C LEU A 246 2.24 -7.85 -13.34
N PRO A 247 3.20 -7.03 -13.79
CA PRO A 247 3.14 -6.40 -15.11
C PRO A 247 3.40 -7.42 -16.23
N SER A 248 3.30 -6.97 -17.48
CA SER A 248 3.54 -7.82 -18.65
C SER A 248 4.98 -8.37 -18.69
N ASN A 249 5.22 -9.42 -19.49
CA ASN A 249 6.55 -10.01 -19.63
C ASN A 249 7.61 -8.99 -20.07
N ALA A 250 7.25 -8.08 -20.99
CA ALA A 250 8.17 -7.04 -21.46
C ALA A 250 8.59 -6.09 -20.32
N ALA A 251 7.63 -5.64 -19.51
CA ALA A 251 7.90 -4.80 -18.35
C ALA A 251 8.70 -5.54 -17.26
N MET A 252 8.40 -6.82 -17.02
CA MET A 252 9.17 -7.67 -16.11
C MET A 252 10.64 -7.79 -16.55
N MET A 253 10.90 -8.03 -17.84
CA MET A 253 12.27 -8.13 -18.36
C MET A 253 13.07 -6.85 -18.15
N ARG A 254 12.45 -5.67 -18.32
CA ARG A 254 13.09 -4.38 -18.03
C ARG A 254 13.39 -4.21 -16.55
N PHE A 255 12.47 -4.62 -15.68
CA PHE A 255 12.73 -4.61 -14.26
C PHE A 255 13.87 -5.54 -13.87
N PHE A 256 13.99 -6.71 -14.52
CA PHE A 256 15.13 -7.60 -14.30
C PHE A 256 16.45 -6.95 -14.74
N LYS A 257 16.46 -6.24 -15.87
CA LYS A 257 17.62 -5.43 -16.30
C LYS A 257 18.02 -4.41 -15.25
N LEU A 258 17.06 -3.72 -14.61
CA LEU A 258 17.34 -2.84 -13.49
C LEU A 258 17.98 -3.62 -12.33
N LEU A 259 17.40 -4.75 -11.93
CA LEU A 259 17.89 -5.52 -10.77
C LEU A 259 19.30 -6.12 -10.95
N VAL A 260 19.82 -6.19 -12.19
CA VAL A 260 21.19 -6.67 -12.48
C VAL A 260 22.20 -5.55 -12.68
N LEU A 261 21.78 -4.28 -12.61
CA LEU A 261 22.71 -3.15 -12.73
C LEU A 261 23.82 -3.28 -11.68
N PRO A 262 25.11 -3.15 -12.07
CA PRO A 262 26.24 -3.21 -11.15
C PRO A 262 26.09 -2.24 -9.97
N GLN A 263 25.48 -1.08 -10.22
CA GLN A 263 25.25 -0.02 -9.24
C GLN A 263 24.31 -0.43 -8.10
N LEU A 264 23.44 -1.42 -8.35
CA LEU A 264 22.52 -2.01 -7.37
C LEU A 264 23.07 -3.27 -6.68
N GLN A 265 24.21 -3.79 -7.15
CA GLN A 265 24.84 -4.97 -6.58
C GLN A 265 25.76 -4.64 -5.41
N GLU A 266 25.93 -5.64 -4.55
CA GLU A 266 26.93 -5.73 -3.50
C GLU A 266 27.48 -7.15 -3.56
N ASP A 267 28.76 -7.24 -3.89
CA ASP A 267 29.50 -8.51 -4.02
C ASP A 267 28.81 -9.50 -4.97
N SER A 268 28.41 -8.97 -6.14
CA SER A 268 27.69 -9.68 -7.21
C SER A 268 26.28 -10.14 -6.85
N THR A 269 25.72 -9.65 -5.74
CA THR A 269 24.34 -9.94 -5.33
C THR A 269 23.52 -8.68 -5.18
N LEU A 270 22.21 -8.76 -5.40
CA LEU A 270 21.33 -7.60 -5.26
C LEU A 270 21.34 -7.11 -3.81
N SER A 271 21.83 -5.89 -3.61
CA SER A 271 21.94 -5.30 -2.27
C SER A 271 20.54 -5.07 -1.69
N LEU A 272 20.23 -5.75 -0.57
CA LEU A 272 18.92 -5.64 0.07
C LEU A 272 18.59 -4.19 0.49
N PRO A 273 19.52 -3.39 1.05
CA PRO A 273 19.29 -1.97 1.29
C PRO A 273 18.87 -1.19 0.04
N ARG A 274 19.53 -1.42 -1.10
CA ARG A 274 19.18 -0.75 -2.37
C ARG A 274 17.83 -1.23 -2.91
N LEU A 275 17.53 -2.52 -2.81
CA LEU A 275 16.20 -3.05 -3.16
C LEU A 275 15.09 -2.46 -2.29
N LYS A 276 15.33 -2.22 -0.99
CA LYS A 276 14.38 -1.53 -0.11
C LYS A 276 14.13 -0.08 -0.54
N SER A 277 15.18 0.63 -0.96
CA SER A 277 15.04 1.98 -1.52
C SER A 277 14.22 1.97 -2.83
N LEU A 278 14.45 1.02 -3.73
CA LEU A 278 13.60 0.83 -4.92
C LEU A 278 12.15 0.53 -4.53
N ALA A 279 11.95 -0.34 -3.53
CA ALA A 279 10.62 -0.66 -3.02
C ALA A 279 9.88 0.57 -2.47
N SER A 280 10.60 1.50 -1.83
CA SER A 280 10.03 2.77 -1.36
C SER A 280 9.62 3.69 -2.52
N ILE A 281 10.45 3.76 -3.57
CA ILE A 281 10.17 4.56 -4.78
C ILE A 281 8.90 4.07 -5.48
N PHE A 282 8.80 2.75 -5.71
CA PHE A 282 7.73 2.16 -6.50
C PHE A 282 6.54 1.64 -5.67
N ASN A 283 6.50 1.92 -4.36
CA ASN A 283 5.53 1.31 -3.46
C ASN A 283 4.08 1.49 -3.93
N GLY A 284 3.43 0.39 -4.33
CA GLY A 284 2.05 0.39 -4.83
C GLY A 284 1.82 1.21 -6.11
N ARG A 285 2.88 1.53 -6.85
CA ARG A 285 2.82 2.22 -8.16
C ARG A 285 3.10 1.29 -9.33
N GLY A 286 3.65 0.11 -9.07
CA GLY A 286 4.12 -0.79 -10.12
C GLY A 286 5.35 -0.23 -10.83
N LEU A 287 5.58 -0.69 -12.05
CA LEU A 287 6.70 -0.22 -12.88
C LEU A 287 6.28 0.95 -13.76
N PRO A 288 7.16 1.94 -13.96
CA PRO A 288 6.93 3.05 -14.88
C PRO A 288 6.95 2.57 -16.34
N GLU A 289 6.53 3.46 -17.24
CA GLU A 289 6.70 3.28 -18.69
C GLU A 289 8.18 3.29 -19.10
N ASP A 290 8.45 2.81 -20.31
CA ASP A 290 9.79 2.51 -20.80
C ASP A 290 10.70 3.73 -20.85
N ALA A 291 10.20 4.88 -21.31
CA ALA A 291 10.98 6.12 -21.38
C ALA A 291 11.40 6.59 -19.98
N VAL A 292 10.47 6.58 -19.02
CA VAL A 292 10.74 6.96 -17.62
C VAL A 292 11.68 5.96 -16.96
N MET A 293 11.51 4.66 -17.22
CA MET A 293 12.42 3.62 -16.72
C MET A 293 13.84 3.81 -17.25
N THR A 294 13.99 4.17 -18.52
CA THR A 294 15.29 4.41 -19.15
C THR A 294 15.98 5.60 -18.51
N ARG A 295 15.28 6.73 -18.33
CA ARG A 295 15.82 7.90 -17.62
C ARG A 295 16.17 7.61 -16.17
N PHE A 296 15.42 6.74 -15.51
CA PHE A 296 15.76 6.31 -14.15
C PHE A 296 17.04 5.49 -14.13
N ILE A 297 17.29 4.62 -15.10
CA ILE A 297 18.55 3.90 -15.22
C ILE A 297 19.70 4.90 -15.44
N GLU A 298 19.54 5.86 -16.36
CA GLU A 298 20.53 6.93 -16.57
C GLU A 298 20.83 7.70 -15.28
N LEU A 299 19.80 8.06 -14.51
CA LEU A 299 19.96 8.67 -13.19
C LEU A 299 20.83 7.81 -12.26
N LEU A 300 20.60 6.49 -12.20
CA LEU A 300 21.38 5.60 -11.34
C LEU A 300 22.84 5.43 -11.82
N GLU A 301 23.10 5.65 -13.11
CA GLU A 301 24.41 5.56 -13.75
C GLU A 301 25.25 6.83 -13.58
N LEU A 302 24.66 7.93 -13.09
CA LEU A 302 25.37 9.17 -12.83
C LEU A 302 26.55 8.96 -11.85
N PRO A 303 27.80 9.31 -12.24
CA PRO A 303 28.98 9.15 -11.40
C PRO A 303 28.85 9.84 -10.04
N GLN A 304 28.19 11.00 -10.00
CA GLN A 304 28.01 11.80 -8.79
C GLN A 304 27.11 11.15 -7.73
N LEU A 305 26.34 10.12 -8.10
CA LEU A 305 25.52 9.31 -7.18
C LEU A 305 26.25 8.05 -6.68
N GLN A 306 27.47 7.82 -7.16
CA GLN A 306 28.22 6.59 -6.93
C GLN A 306 29.44 6.79 -6.01
N VAL A 307 29.78 5.73 -5.30
CA VAL A 307 31.05 5.58 -4.57
C VAL A 307 31.64 4.25 -5.02
N SER A 308 32.83 4.31 -5.63
CA SER A 308 33.52 3.13 -6.18
C SER A 308 32.66 2.33 -7.17
N GLY A 309 31.94 3.01 -8.07
CA GLY A 309 31.10 2.39 -9.11
C GLY A 309 29.78 1.78 -8.60
N ARG A 310 29.46 1.94 -7.30
CA ARG A 310 28.20 1.47 -6.69
C ARG A 310 27.37 2.67 -6.24
N LEU A 311 26.04 2.57 -6.26
CA LEU A 311 25.20 3.64 -5.71
C LEU A 311 25.53 3.89 -4.24
N SER A 312 25.81 5.14 -3.92
CA SER A 312 25.97 5.61 -2.55
C SER A 312 24.67 5.38 -1.80
N LEU A 313 24.67 4.50 -0.79
CA LEU A 313 23.46 4.15 -0.06
C LEU A 313 22.82 5.38 0.61
N PRO A 314 23.57 6.32 1.23
CA PRO A 314 22.98 7.55 1.78
C PRO A 314 22.29 8.42 0.72
N LEU A 315 22.92 8.61 -0.46
CA LEU A 315 22.32 9.40 -1.55
C LEU A 315 21.10 8.69 -2.12
N PHE A 316 21.18 7.38 -2.32
CA PHE A 316 20.05 6.63 -2.85
C PHE A 316 18.87 6.57 -1.87
N LYS A 317 19.12 6.55 -0.56
CA LYS A 317 18.08 6.71 0.46
C LYS A 317 17.41 8.09 0.35
N SER A 318 18.19 9.16 0.17
CA SER A 318 17.65 10.50 -0.07
C SER A 318 16.81 10.58 -1.36
N LEU A 319 17.26 9.95 -2.46
CA LEU A 319 16.45 9.81 -3.68
C LEU A 319 15.14 9.06 -3.39
N SER A 320 15.20 7.95 -2.67
CA SER A 320 13.99 7.20 -2.32
C SER A 320 13.01 8.00 -1.47
N SER A 321 13.50 8.93 -0.63
CA SER A 321 12.64 9.82 0.16
C SER A 321 11.90 10.84 -0.71
N ILE A 322 12.55 11.35 -1.76
CA ILE A 322 11.94 12.29 -2.72
C ILE A 322 10.77 11.62 -3.43
N PHE A 323 11.00 10.40 -3.94
CA PHE A 323 10.01 9.67 -4.75
C PHE A 323 9.07 8.78 -3.94
N ASN A 324 9.20 8.75 -2.61
CA ASN A 324 8.49 7.80 -1.75
C ASN A 324 6.97 7.88 -1.96
N GLY A 325 6.38 6.80 -2.50
CA GLY A 325 4.94 6.72 -2.78
C GLY A 325 4.42 7.63 -3.90
N CYS A 326 5.26 8.52 -4.44
CA CYS A 326 4.94 9.36 -5.61
C CYS A 326 5.21 8.63 -6.93
N GLY A 327 6.10 7.64 -6.92
CA GLY A 327 6.62 7.03 -8.15
C GLY A 327 7.67 7.93 -8.81
N LEU A 328 8.07 7.56 -10.02
CA LEU A 328 8.99 8.37 -10.80
C LEU A 328 8.24 9.48 -11.55
N PRO A 329 8.82 10.68 -11.65
CA PRO A 329 8.26 11.79 -12.42
C PRO A 329 8.28 11.49 -13.92
N ASP A 330 7.60 12.34 -14.70
CA ASP A 330 7.66 12.27 -16.16
C ASP A 330 9.08 12.50 -16.70
N GLU A 331 9.27 12.23 -18.00
CA GLU A 331 10.59 12.34 -18.64
C GLU A 331 11.19 13.74 -18.54
N THR A 332 10.36 14.79 -18.63
CA THR A 332 10.83 16.18 -18.63
C THR A 332 11.32 16.57 -17.24
N ALA A 333 10.54 16.29 -16.20
CA ALA A 333 10.93 16.52 -14.82
C ALA A 333 12.13 15.67 -14.41
N MET A 334 12.22 14.41 -14.87
CA MET A 334 13.40 13.57 -14.65
C MET A 334 14.66 14.14 -15.31
N ARG A 335 14.55 14.64 -16.55
CA ARG A 335 15.67 15.29 -17.25
C ARG A 335 16.16 16.53 -16.51
N ARG A 336 15.26 17.42 -16.10
CA ARG A 336 15.60 18.60 -15.29
C ARG A 336 16.22 18.23 -13.95
N PHE A 337 15.79 17.12 -13.36
CA PHE A 337 16.40 16.63 -12.14
C PHE A 337 17.83 16.16 -12.34
N ILE A 338 18.12 15.44 -13.43
CA ILE A 338 19.48 15.05 -13.78
C ILE A 338 20.36 16.31 -13.97
N GLU A 339 19.88 17.31 -14.71
CA GLU A 339 20.56 18.60 -14.88
C GLU A 339 20.85 19.30 -13.53
N LEU A 340 19.88 19.26 -12.60
CA LEU A 340 20.07 19.74 -11.24
C LEU A 340 21.23 19.01 -10.54
N LEU A 341 21.29 17.68 -10.62
CA LEU A 341 22.35 16.90 -9.96
C LEU A 341 23.74 17.09 -10.60
N GLU A 342 23.78 17.57 -11.84
CA GLU A 342 25.02 17.89 -12.56
C GLU A 342 25.57 19.28 -12.20
N LEU A 343 24.80 20.11 -11.50
CA LEU A 343 25.28 21.42 -11.06
C LEU A 343 26.55 21.31 -10.20
N PRO A 344 27.66 21.97 -10.58
CA PRO A 344 28.90 21.94 -9.79
C PRO A 344 28.71 22.43 -8.36
N GLN A 345 27.76 23.34 -8.13
CA GLN A 345 27.46 23.91 -6.82
C GLN A 345 26.86 22.89 -5.83
N LEU A 346 26.32 21.77 -6.33
CA LEU A 346 25.79 20.66 -5.53
C LEU A 346 26.83 19.57 -5.26
N GLN A 347 28.03 19.70 -5.83
CA GLN A 347 29.06 18.66 -5.77
C GLN A 347 30.22 19.05 -4.84
N ASN A 348 30.87 18.02 -4.30
CA ASN A 348 32.14 18.12 -3.59
C ASN A 348 33.07 17.07 -4.18
N ASN A 349 34.10 17.51 -4.89
CA ASN A 349 35.06 16.64 -5.60
C ASN A 349 34.40 15.66 -6.60
N GLY A 350 33.41 16.13 -7.36
CA GLY A 350 32.72 15.34 -8.39
C GLY A 350 31.64 14.38 -7.88
N THR A 351 31.43 14.30 -6.56
CA THR A 351 30.32 13.56 -5.94
C THR A 351 29.29 14.53 -5.37
N LEU A 352 28.01 14.18 -5.34
CA LEU A 352 27.01 15.01 -4.68
C LEU A 352 27.35 15.24 -3.20
N SER A 353 27.27 16.50 -2.77
CA SER A 353 27.39 16.89 -1.38
C SER A 353 26.23 16.31 -0.58
N LEU A 354 26.52 15.29 0.23
CA LEU A 354 25.49 14.60 1.02
C LEU A 354 24.66 15.56 1.91
N PRO A 355 25.25 16.55 2.61
CA PRO A 355 24.46 17.52 3.38
C PRO A 355 23.49 18.34 2.53
N LEU A 356 23.94 18.86 1.37
CA LEU A 356 23.09 19.64 0.47
C LEU A 356 21.99 18.77 -0.13
N PHE A 357 22.35 17.57 -0.59
CA PHE A 357 21.39 16.65 -1.18
C PHE A 357 20.35 16.16 -0.17
N LYS A 358 20.73 15.96 1.10
CA LYS A 358 19.78 15.68 2.18
C LYS A 358 18.81 16.84 2.41
N SER A 359 19.29 18.08 2.37
CA SER A 359 18.42 19.25 2.47
C SER A 359 17.43 19.33 1.30
N LEU A 360 17.89 19.13 0.06
CA LEU A 360 17.01 19.05 -1.12
C LEU A 360 15.98 17.92 -0.97
N SER A 361 16.43 16.74 -0.56
CA SER A 361 15.58 15.59 -0.28
C SER A 361 14.51 15.91 0.75
N SER A 362 14.84 16.67 1.80
CA SER A 362 13.87 17.10 2.82
C SER A 362 12.79 18.03 2.26
N ILE A 363 13.14 18.97 1.39
CA ILE A 363 12.19 19.90 0.75
C ILE A 363 11.18 19.12 -0.12
N LEU A 364 11.68 18.11 -0.84
CA LEU A 364 10.92 17.34 -1.83
C LEU A 364 10.31 16.05 -1.27
N SER A 365 10.61 15.71 -0.02
CA SER A 365 10.27 14.41 0.57
C SER A 365 8.77 14.13 0.55
N GLY A 366 8.38 13.02 -0.07
CA GLY A 366 6.98 12.60 -0.22
C GLY A 366 6.10 13.54 -1.06
N ARG A 367 6.68 14.58 -1.66
CA ARG A 367 6.02 15.48 -2.60
C ARG A 367 6.34 15.11 -4.06
N GLY A 368 7.43 14.37 -4.28
CA GLY A 368 7.96 14.11 -5.61
C GLY A 368 8.69 15.33 -6.17
N LEU A 369 9.02 15.28 -7.45
CA LEU A 369 9.58 16.43 -8.15
C LEU A 369 8.47 17.35 -8.65
N PRO A 370 8.65 18.68 -8.58
CA PRO A 370 7.85 19.63 -9.31
C PRO A 370 7.80 19.33 -10.82
N ASP A 371 6.81 19.91 -11.52
CA ASP A 371 6.77 19.87 -12.97
C ASP A 371 8.00 20.56 -13.61
N GLY A 372 8.20 20.37 -14.92
CA GLY A 372 9.39 20.88 -15.60
C GLY A 372 9.59 22.40 -15.48
N VAL A 373 8.52 23.20 -15.42
CA VAL A 373 8.61 24.67 -15.31
C VAL A 373 9.01 25.06 -13.90
N ALA A 374 8.38 24.46 -12.90
CA ALA A 374 8.72 24.66 -11.50
C ALA A 374 10.15 24.15 -11.19
N MET A 375 10.59 23.04 -11.80
CA MET A 375 11.96 22.55 -11.68
C MET A 375 12.96 23.53 -12.30
N THR A 376 12.64 24.13 -13.44
CA THR A 376 13.51 25.14 -14.07
C THR A 376 13.71 26.34 -13.13
N ARG A 377 12.61 26.87 -12.58
CA ARG A 377 12.67 27.97 -11.60
C ARG A 377 13.42 27.59 -10.33
N PHE A 378 13.27 26.35 -9.88
CA PHE A 378 13.98 25.84 -8.71
C PHE A 378 15.50 25.78 -8.97
N ILE A 379 15.92 25.32 -10.15
CA ILE A 379 17.32 25.34 -10.58
C ILE A 379 17.85 26.78 -10.66
N GLU A 380 17.12 27.68 -11.32
CA GLU A 380 17.49 29.10 -11.43
C GLU A 380 17.70 29.74 -10.04
N LEU A 381 16.81 29.45 -9.10
CA LEU A 381 16.91 29.93 -7.71
C LEU A 381 18.20 29.44 -7.04
N LEU A 382 18.56 28.16 -7.20
CA LEU A 382 19.77 27.59 -6.61
C LEU A 382 21.07 28.15 -7.23
N VAL A 383 21.01 28.65 -8.47
CA VAL A 383 22.17 29.25 -9.14
C VAL A 383 22.35 30.74 -8.81
N LEU A 384 21.39 31.38 -8.14
CA LEU A 384 21.52 32.79 -7.74
C LEU A 384 22.75 33.01 -6.83
N PRO A 385 23.53 34.10 -7.03
CA PRO A 385 24.68 34.42 -6.18
C PRO A 385 24.33 34.51 -4.68
N GLN A 386 23.10 34.93 -4.39
CA GLN A 386 22.57 35.07 -3.03
C GLN A 386 22.44 33.73 -2.29
N MET A 387 22.33 32.62 -3.03
CA MET A 387 22.24 31.27 -2.49
C MET A 387 23.62 30.62 -2.29
N GLN A 388 24.69 31.33 -2.65
CA GLN A 388 26.05 30.81 -2.67
C GLN A 388 26.92 31.45 -1.59
N ASP A 389 27.78 30.65 -0.99
CA ASP A 389 28.92 31.07 -0.18
C ASP A 389 30.19 30.57 -0.86
N SER A 390 31.08 31.50 -1.24
CA SER A 390 32.35 31.19 -1.89
C SER A 390 32.21 30.31 -3.15
N GLY A 391 31.17 30.57 -3.95
CA GLY A 391 30.88 29.84 -5.21
C GLY A 391 30.25 28.45 -5.03
N ARG A 392 29.86 28.08 -3.80
CA ARG A 392 29.14 26.83 -3.48
C ARG A 392 27.79 27.13 -2.87
N LEU A 393 26.82 26.23 -3.01
CA LEU A 393 25.52 26.40 -2.36
C LEU A 393 25.65 26.44 -0.84
N SER A 394 25.05 27.46 -0.23
CA SER A 394 25.03 27.64 1.21
C SER A 394 23.98 26.72 1.85
N LEU A 395 24.45 25.75 2.65
CA LEU A 395 23.57 24.79 3.33
C LEU A 395 22.50 25.46 4.23
N PRO A 396 22.82 26.49 5.04
CA PRO A 396 21.80 27.22 5.79
C PRO A 396 20.70 27.82 4.91
N LEU A 397 21.06 28.37 3.74
CA LEU A 397 20.10 28.98 2.83
C LEU A 397 19.24 27.93 2.13
N VAL A 398 19.82 26.81 1.69
CA VAL A 398 19.03 25.69 1.13
C VAL A 398 18.06 25.15 2.18
N LYS A 399 18.45 25.06 3.46
CA LYS A 399 17.55 24.66 4.54
C LYS A 399 16.40 25.64 4.78
N SER A 400 16.57 26.92 4.46
CA SER A 400 15.48 27.91 4.61
C SER A 400 14.37 27.76 3.56
N LEU A 401 14.58 26.92 2.52
CA LEU A 401 13.58 26.64 1.48
C LEU A 401 12.60 25.52 1.85
N SER A 402 12.84 24.77 2.94
CA SER A 402 11.93 23.73 3.44
C SER A 402 10.82 24.31 4.29
#